data_AF-A0A892ZHK5-F1
#
_entry.id   AF-A0A892ZHK5-F1
#
_cell.length_a   1.000
_cell.length_b   1.000
_cell.length_c   1.000
_cell.angle_alpha   90.00
_cell.angle_beta   90.00
_cell.angle_gamma   90.00
#
_symmetry.space_group_name_H-M   'P 1'
#
loop_
_entity.id
_entity.type
_entity.pdbx_description
1 polymer ?
#
loop_
_entity_poly.entity_id
_entity_poly.type
_entity_poly.pdbx_seq_one_letter_code
_entity_poly.pdbx_strand_id
1 'polypeptide(L)'
;MNTTSQFTSNFWNIYIAAIVLLSFLGLAWLLISQNKTKTPKRGADGEVETMGHAWDGIEEYNNPLPRWWFYLFVLTTIFGVGYLVMYPGIGDYKGVLNWTSTNQYEKEVAAANDKYGPLYAKFGQMPIEQVAADPQAQRIGKNMFDTYCIQCHGSDAKGSKGFPNLTDHDWLWGGTPAEIQETIEKGRVAVMAPWGPALGEERVKDVANYVMSLSGKQHDADRAKRGNALFHGGPANCFACHGPDGKGIKGLGPNLTDDVWLWGGSEKAIIETITSGRHNQMPAWGHFLDKDKLHIMTAYVWGLSNKDGAAPTEAAKPAAASAPAAASAPVAASAAVVDDSAKTVVENGVVKVYFASGKADVAANTNDQLAAIVAGAKEGKSVVISGFHDSTGNAAQNAELAKNRAQKVKDALVALGAPADKIQLEKPASTEGKGNNAEARRVEVVLK
;
A
#
# COMPACT_ATOMS: atom_id res chain seq x y z
N MET A 1 -20.39 -27.20 22.17
CA MET A 1 -19.19 -27.96 21.72
C MET A 1 -19.32 -28.21 20.22
N ASN A 2 -18.21 -28.20 19.48
CA ASN A 2 -18.04 -28.21 18.01
C ASN A 2 -18.19 -26.87 17.28
N THR A 3 -17.14 -26.04 17.41
CA THR A 3 -16.78 -24.98 16.47
C THR A 3 -15.62 -25.47 15.59
N THR A 4 -15.89 -26.34 14.62
CA THR A 4 -14.94 -26.65 13.54
C THR A 4 -15.48 -26.03 12.25
N SER A 5 -14.81 -24.98 11.80
CA SER A 5 -14.97 -24.40 10.46
C SER A 5 -15.00 -25.51 9.40
N GLN A 6 -15.93 -25.42 8.43
CA GLN A 6 -16.01 -26.36 7.30
C GLN A 6 -14.76 -26.34 6.39
N PHE A 7 -13.84 -25.40 6.60
CA PHE A 7 -12.57 -25.28 5.88
C PHE A 7 -11.36 -25.89 6.63
N THR A 8 -11.55 -26.31 7.90
CA THR A 8 -10.49 -26.90 8.73
C THR A 8 -11.03 -28.16 9.40
N SER A 9 -11.50 -29.11 8.59
CA SER A 9 -11.90 -30.42 9.09
C SER A 9 -10.67 -31.32 9.18
N ASN A 10 -10.59 -32.13 10.25
CA ASN A 10 -9.54 -33.14 10.39
C ASN A 10 -9.54 -34.15 9.21
N PHE A 11 -10.64 -34.21 8.46
CA PHE A 11 -10.74 -34.95 7.21
C PHE A 11 -9.65 -34.52 6.21
N TRP A 12 -9.45 -33.21 5.96
CA TRP A 12 -8.47 -32.75 4.97
C TRP A 12 -7.03 -33.05 5.38
N ASN A 13 -6.72 -32.93 6.68
CA ASN A 13 -5.45 -33.34 7.24
C ASN A 13 -5.15 -34.82 6.95
N ILE A 14 -6.08 -35.72 7.30
CA ILE A 14 -5.93 -37.16 7.07
C ILE A 14 -5.89 -37.48 5.58
N TYR A 15 -6.75 -36.85 4.77
CA TYR A 15 -6.79 -37.03 3.32
C TYR A 15 -5.46 -36.70 2.66
N ILE A 16 -4.87 -35.54 2.96
CA ILE A 16 -3.57 -35.12 2.43
C ILE A 16 -2.48 -36.07 2.90
N ALA A 17 -2.44 -36.38 4.20
CA ALA A 17 -1.45 -37.28 4.77
C ALA A 17 -1.49 -38.67 4.10
N ALA A 18 -2.69 -39.22 3.92
CA ALA A 18 -2.89 -40.53 3.29
C ALA A 18 -2.41 -40.54 1.84
N ILE A 19 -2.79 -39.54 1.03
CA ILE A 19 -2.37 -39.47 -0.38
C ILE A 19 -0.86 -39.36 -0.48
N VAL A 20 -0.23 -38.47 0.28
CA VAL A 20 1.22 -38.28 0.24
C VAL A 20 1.95 -39.57 0.60
N LEU A 21 1.57 -40.22 1.71
CA LEU A 21 2.19 -41.48 2.12
C LEU A 21 1.98 -42.61 1.10
N LEU A 22 0.76 -42.76 0.58
CA LEU A 22 0.45 -43.76 -0.45
C LEU A 22 1.19 -43.49 -1.76
N SER A 23 1.41 -42.23 -2.14
CA SER A 23 2.22 -41.88 -3.31
C SER A 23 3.68 -42.29 -3.13
N PHE A 24 4.31 -42.02 -1.99
CA PHE A 24 5.69 -42.47 -1.73
C PHE A 24 5.80 -44.00 -1.74
N LEU A 25 4.86 -44.70 -1.10
CA LEU A 25 4.80 -46.16 -1.12
C LEU A 25 4.55 -46.71 -2.54
N GLY A 26 3.67 -46.07 -3.30
CA GLY A 26 3.34 -46.43 -4.68
C GLY A 26 4.53 -46.23 -5.62
N LEU A 27 5.27 -45.13 -5.50
CA LEU A 27 6.47 -44.88 -6.29
C LEU A 27 7.60 -45.85 -5.94
N ALA A 28 7.81 -46.14 -4.65
CA ALA A 28 8.77 -47.14 -4.22
C ALA A 28 8.40 -48.54 -4.75
N TRP A 29 7.12 -48.90 -4.67
CA TRP A 29 6.62 -50.16 -5.22
C TRP A 29 6.79 -50.23 -6.73
N LEU A 30 6.44 -49.18 -7.47
CA LEU A 30 6.59 -49.12 -8.92
C LEU A 30 8.05 -49.28 -9.34
N LEU A 31 8.96 -48.57 -8.68
CA LEU A 31 10.39 -48.68 -8.96
C LEU A 31 10.89 -50.12 -8.78
N ILE A 32 10.50 -50.79 -7.69
CA ILE A 32 10.90 -52.17 -7.39
C ILE A 32 10.19 -53.16 -8.34
N SER A 33 8.94 -52.91 -8.72
CA SER A 33 8.17 -53.79 -9.61
C SER A 33 8.72 -53.79 -11.04
N GLN A 34 9.15 -52.62 -11.53
CA GLN A 34 9.74 -52.47 -12.87
C GLN A 34 11.21 -52.92 -12.92
N ASN A 35 11.93 -52.90 -11.80
CA ASN A 35 13.33 -53.35 -11.72
C ASN A 35 13.51 -54.89 -11.70
N LYS A 36 12.62 -55.64 -12.34
CA LYS A 36 12.66 -57.11 -12.41
C LYS A 36 13.26 -57.64 -13.71
N THR A 37 13.51 -56.77 -14.69
CA THR A 37 14.11 -57.15 -15.97
C THR A 37 15.59 -57.49 -15.78
N LYS A 38 15.98 -58.69 -16.19
CA LYS A 38 17.39 -59.10 -16.22
C LYS A 38 18.04 -58.48 -17.46
N THR A 39 19.32 -58.14 -17.38
CA THR A 39 20.11 -57.77 -18.56
C THR A 39 19.93 -58.82 -19.65
N PRO A 40 19.43 -58.45 -20.84
CA PRO A 40 19.32 -59.38 -21.94
C PRO A 40 20.71 -59.89 -22.32
N LYS A 41 20.79 -61.14 -22.79
CA LYS A 41 22.06 -61.67 -23.31
C LYS A 41 22.37 -60.90 -24.60
N ARG A 42 23.57 -60.34 -24.67
CA ARG A 42 24.07 -59.70 -25.88
C ARG A 42 24.26 -60.78 -26.95
N GLY A 43 23.69 -60.57 -28.15
CA GLY A 43 23.86 -61.47 -29.29
C GLY A 43 25.31 -61.56 -29.75
N ALA A 44 25.62 -62.50 -30.65
CA ALA A 44 26.96 -62.71 -31.19
C ALA A 44 27.52 -61.50 -31.99
N ASP A 45 26.63 -60.59 -32.38
CA ASP A 45 26.83 -59.32 -33.09
C ASP A 45 26.97 -58.10 -32.18
N GLY A 46 26.71 -58.27 -30.87
CA GLY A 46 26.76 -57.16 -29.94
C GLY A 46 25.44 -56.39 -29.79
N GLU A 47 24.32 -56.83 -30.35
CA GLU A 47 23.03 -56.15 -30.19
C GLU A 47 22.14 -56.83 -29.13
N VAL A 48 21.16 -56.07 -28.62
CA VAL A 48 20.23 -56.49 -27.56
C VAL A 48 18.89 -56.85 -28.20
N GLU A 49 18.24 -57.93 -27.77
CA GLU A 49 16.93 -58.35 -28.32
C GLU A 49 15.83 -57.28 -28.10
N THR A 50 15.04 -57.02 -29.15
CA THR A 50 13.86 -56.13 -29.13
C THR A 50 12.59 -56.88 -28.69
N MET A 51 11.55 -56.14 -28.31
CA MET A 51 10.30 -56.69 -27.74
C MET A 51 9.37 -57.41 -28.74
N GLY A 52 9.80 -57.62 -29.99
CA GLY A 52 9.07 -58.42 -30.99
C GLY A 52 7.88 -57.72 -31.67
N HIS A 53 7.70 -56.42 -31.43
CA HIS A 53 6.70 -55.59 -32.08
C HIS A 53 7.33 -54.30 -32.62
N ALA A 54 6.99 -53.94 -33.86
CA ALA A 54 7.43 -52.72 -34.51
C ALA A 54 6.25 -51.77 -34.69
N TRP A 55 6.42 -50.52 -34.27
CA TRP A 55 5.44 -49.44 -34.42
C TRP A 55 6.06 -48.38 -35.31
N ASP A 56 5.55 -48.25 -36.55
CA ASP A 56 6.04 -47.26 -37.53
C ASP A 56 7.57 -47.34 -37.76
N GLY A 57 8.10 -48.57 -37.82
CA GLY A 57 9.53 -48.83 -37.99
C GLY A 57 10.40 -48.61 -36.75
N ILE A 58 9.80 -48.29 -35.60
CA ILE A 58 10.49 -48.19 -34.30
C ILE A 58 10.23 -49.46 -33.49
N GLU A 59 11.29 -50.03 -32.93
CA GLU A 59 11.25 -51.16 -32.01
C GLU A 59 11.84 -50.78 -30.65
N GLU A 60 11.34 -51.39 -29.58
CA GLU A 60 11.77 -51.08 -28.22
C GLU A 60 12.68 -52.17 -27.65
N TYR A 61 13.82 -51.76 -27.08
CA TYR A 61 14.70 -52.64 -26.32
C TYR A 61 14.18 -52.86 -24.91
N ASN A 62 14.25 -54.12 -24.43
CA ASN A 62 13.93 -54.45 -23.04
C ASN A 62 15.15 -54.34 -22.10
N ASN A 63 15.78 -53.17 -22.10
CA ASN A 63 16.96 -52.93 -21.27
C ASN A 63 16.57 -52.74 -19.79
N PRO A 64 17.40 -53.21 -18.83
CA PRO A 64 17.21 -52.88 -17.43
C PRO A 64 17.46 -51.39 -17.20
N LEU A 65 16.82 -50.86 -16.15
CA LEU A 65 17.02 -49.48 -15.74
C LEU A 65 18.51 -49.21 -15.44
N PRO A 66 19.08 -48.09 -15.94
CA PRO A 66 20.45 -47.73 -15.61
C PRO A 66 20.64 -47.63 -14.09
N ARG A 67 21.69 -48.28 -13.55
CA ARG A 67 21.92 -48.33 -12.10
C ARG A 67 22.02 -46.95 -11.46
N TRP A 68 22.68 -46.00 -12.12
CA TRP A 68 22.81 -44.63 -11.63
C TRP A 68 21.44 -43.94 -11.54
N TRP A 69 20.56 -44.17 -12.52
CA TRP A 69 19.21 -43.61 -12.56
C TRP A 69 18.36 -44.20 -11.43
N PHE A 70 18.46 -45.51 -11.22
CA PHE A 70 17.78 -46.19 -10.11
C PHE A 70 18.21 -45.60 -8.76
N TYR A 71 19.52 -45.48 -8.51
CA TYR A 71 20.00 -44.88 -7.26
C TYR A 71 19.61 -43.42 -7.11
N LEU A 72 19.63 -42.63 -8.19
CA LEU A 72 19.15 -41.26 -8.17
C LEU A 72 17.66 -41.20 -7.77
N PHE A 73 16.82 -42.06 -8.33
CA PHE A 73 15.41 -42.14 -7.97
C PHE A 73 15.21 -42.50 -6.49
N VAL A 74 15.98 -43.46 -5.98
CA VAL A 74 15.95 -43.82 -4.55
C VAL A 74 16.39 -42.64 -3.69
N LEU A 75 17.46 -41.94 -4.05
CA LEU A 75 17.96 -40.79 -3.30
C LEU A 75 16.96 -39.63 -3.26
N THR A 76 16.30 -39.31 -4.38
CA THR A 76 15.27 -38.26 -4.39
C THR A 76 14.05 -38.65 -3.57
N THR A 77 13.68 -39.94 -3.56
CA THR A 77 12.61 -40.46 -2.69
C THR A 77 12.98 -40.30 -1.22
N ILE A 78 14.19 -40.72 -0.82
CA ILE A 78 14.70 -40.57 0.55
C ILE A 78 14.77 -39.09 0.94
N PHE A 79 15.27 -38.24 0.05
CA PHE A 79 15.31 -36.79 0.26
C PHE A 79 13.90 -36.22 0.47
N GLY A 80 12.93 -36.59 -0.35
CA GLY A 80 11.54 -36.14 -0.23
C GLY A 80 10.92 -36.55 1.10
N VAL A 81 11.13 -37.80 1.54
CA VAL A 81 10.69 -38.27 2.86
C VAL A 81 11.38 -37.47 3.97
N GLY A 82 12.70 -37.33 3.92
CA GLY A 82 13.46 -36.54 4.90
C GLY A 82 13.00 -35.08 4.95
N TYR A 83 12.72 -34.47 3.81
CA TYR A 83 12.22 -33.11 3.72
C TYR A 83 10.86 -32.97 4.40
N LEU A 84 9.93 -33.90 4.15
CA LEU A 84 8.60 -33.92 4.79
C LEU A 84 8.64 -34.26 6.29
N VAL A 85 9.70 -34.89 6.78
CA VAL A 85 9.94 -35.03 8.22
C VAL A 85 10.36 -33.69 8.83
N MET A 86 11.19 -32.92 8.14
CA MET A 86 11.76 -31.67 8.64
C MET A 86 10.80 -30.47 8.51
N TYR A 87 10.04 -30.40 7.41
CA TYR A 87 9.18 -29.29 7.02
C TYR A 87 7.70 -29.69 7.00
N PRO A 88 6.76 -28.73 7.09
CA PRO A 88 5.34 -29.01 6.88
C PRO A 88 5.06 -29.49 5.45
N GLY A 89 4.14 -30.44 5.31
CA GLY A 89 3.75 -31.01 4.01
C GLY A 89 2.93 -32.28 4.09
N ILE A 90 2.86 -32.93 5.26
CA ILE A 90 1.99 -34.09 5.54
C ILE A 90 0.80 -33.62 6.38
N GLY A 91 -0.26 -33.15 5.70
CA GLY A 91 -1.43 -32.60 6.38
C GLY A 91 -1.05 -31.45 7.33
N ASP A 92 -1.47 -31.55 8.59
CA ASP A 92 -1.20 -30.55 9.64
C ASP A 92 0.14 -30.74 10.38
N TYR A 93 0.92 -31.76 10.02
CA TYR A 93 2.24 -31.99 10.59
C TYR A 93 3.15 -30.77 10.34
N LYS A 94 3.71 -30.22 11.42
CA LYS A 94 4.51 -28.98 11.38
C LYS A 94 5.96 -29.18 10.99
N GLY A 95 6.40 -30.44 10.85
CA GLY A 95 7.82 -30.76 10.71
C GLY A 95 8.56 -30.66 12.04
N VAL A 96 9.71 -31.34 12.12
CA VAL A 96 10.59 -31.28 13.31
C VAL A 96 11.12 -29.85 13.54
N LEU A 97 11.31 -29.07 12.47
CA LEU A 97 11.83 -27.71 12.56
C LEU A 97 10.79 -26.67 12.97
N ASN A 98 9.48 -27.01 12.99
CA ASN A 98 8.38 -26.06 13.15
C ASN A 98 8.53 -24.83 12.23
N TRP A 99 9.07 -25.02 11.03
CA TRP A 99 9.32 -23.96 10.07
C TRP A 99 8.01 -23.53 9.40
N THR A 100 7.84 -22.23 9.18
CA THR A 100 6.82 -21.66 8.30
C THR A 100 7.42 -20.51 7.50
N SER A 101 6.91 -20.23 6.30
CA SER A 101 7.36 -19.06 5.53
C SER A 101 7.16 -17.76 6.31
N THR A 102 6.09 -17.67 7.10
CA THR A 102 5.80 -16.53 7.98
C THR A 102 6.85 -16.38 9.09
N ASN A 103 7.21 -17.45 9.82
CA ASN A 103 8.17 -17.33 10.90
C ASN A 103 9.61 -17.09 10.39
N GLN A 104 9.92 -17.55 9.18
CA GLN A 104 11.19 -17.24 8.53
C GLN A 104 11.24 -15.75 8.17
N TYR A 105 10.19 -15.23 7.55
CA TYR A 105 10.06 -13.80 7.23
C TYR A 105 10.16 -12.93 8.49
N GLU A 106 9.43 -13.28 9.55
CA GLU A 106 9.48 -12.54 10.83
C GLU A 106 10.89 -12.52 11.43
N LYS A 107 11.60 -13.64 11.40
CA LYS A 107 13.01 -13.71 11.86
C LYS A 107 13.94 -12.87 11.00
N GLU A 108 13.76 -12.88 9.68
CA GLU A 108 14.57 -12.10 8.75
C GLU A 108 14.35 -10.60 8.94
N VAL A 109 13.09 -10.17 9.06
CA VAL A 109 12.73 -8.78 9.33
C VAL A 109 13.24 -8.34 10.70
N ALA A 110 13.10 -9.16 11.73
CA ALA A 110 13.63 -8.86 13.06
C ALA A 110 15.16 -8.67 13.03
N ALA A 111 15.89 -9.61 12.39
CA ALA A 111 17.34 -9.50 12.25
C ALA A 111 17.76 -8.26 11.43
N ALA A 112 17.00 -7.90 10.39
CA ALA A 112 17.24 -6.68 9.63
C ALA A 112 16.97 -5.42 10.47
N ASN A 113 15.91 -5.40 11.27
CA ASN A 113 15.59 -4.30 12.18
C ASN A 113 16.66 -4.13 13.26
N ASP A 114 17.15 -5.22 13.85
CA ASP A 114 18.23 -5.17 14.84
C ASP A 114 19.53 -4.62 14.24
N LYS A 115 19.81 -4.98 12.98
CA LYS A 115 21.03 -4.56 12.29
C LYS A 115 20.97 -3.12 11.75
N TYR A 116 19.84 -2.72 11.16
CA TYR A 116 19.71 -1.44 10.44
C TYR A 116 18.88 -0.40 11.19
N GLY A 117 18.02 -0.81 12.13
CA GLY A 117 17.18 0.07 12.94
C GLY A 117 17.95 1.14 13.70
N PRO A 118 19.04 0.82 14.43
CA PRO A 118 19.85 1.83 15.10
C PRO A 118 20.42 2.90 14.16
N LEU A 119 20.73 2.51 12.92
CA LEU A 119 21.24 3.44 11.92
C LEU A 119 20.14 4.38 11.42
N TYR A 120 18.95 3.85 11.13
CA TYR A 120 17.81 4.67 10.74
C TYR A 120 17.36 5.61 11.86
N ALA A 121 17.26 5.10 13.10
CA ALA A 121 16.90 5.88 14.27
C ALA A 121 17.90 7.03 14.54
N LYS A 122 19.21 6.80 14.32
CA LYS A 122 20.22 7.86 14.39
C LYS A 122 19.86 9.02 13.46
N PHE A 123 19.55 8.74 12.19
CA PHE A 123 19.20 9.79 11.23
C PHE A 123 17.81 10.38 11.47
N GLY A 124 16.84 9.59 11.92
CA GLY A 124 15.49 10.06 12.27
C GLY A 124 15.46 11.07 13.43
N GLN A 125 16.49 11.09 14.27
CA GLN A 125 16.62 12.05 15.39
C GLN A 125 17.44 13.30 15.02
N MET A 126 18.14 13.30 13.88
CA MET A 126 18.95 14.42 13.42
C MET A 126 18.08 15.44 12.69
N PRO A 127 18.40 16.75 12.74
CA PRO A 127 17.76 17.74 11.86
C PRO A 127 17.94 17.38 10.38
N ILE A 128 16.92 17.66 9.56
CA ILE A 128 16.91 17.29 8.13
C ILE A 128 18.13 17.84 7.39
N GLU A 129 18.56 19.04 7.71
CA GLU A 129 19.71 19.71 7.10
C GLU A 129 21.00 18.94 7.38
N GLN A 130 21.16 18.40 8.59
CA GLN A 130 22.33 17.59 8.95
C GLN A 130 22.29 16.21 8.27
N VAL A 131 21.10 15.60 8.17
CA VAL A 131 20.91 14.34 7.44
C VAL A 131 21.20 14.54 5.95
N ALA A 132 20.78 15.67 5.38
CA ALA A 132 21.03 16.01 3.98
C ALA A 132 22.52 16.22 3.70
N ALA A 133 23.30 16.71 4.67
CA ALA A 133 24.74 16.86 4.53
C ALA A 133 25.54 15.56 4.76
N ASP A 134 24.95 14.53 5.40
CA ASP A 134 25.64 13.28 5.72
C ASP A 134 25.77 12.36 4.48
N PRO A 135 27.00 12.00 4.04
CA PRO A 135 27.18 11.19 2.83
C PRO A 135 26.57 9.79 2.89
N GLN A 136 26.46 9.21 4.09
CA GLN A 136 25.86 7.89 4.27
C GLN A 136 24.33 7.98 4.19
N ALA A 137 23.73 9.00 4.80
CA ALA A 137 22.30 9.27 4.65
C ALA A 137 21.93 9.57 3.19
N GLN A 138 22.75 10.34 2.48
CA GLN A 138 22.56 10.62 1.05
C GLN A 138 22.55 9.35 0.19
N ARG A 139 23.45 8.38 0.46
CA ARG A 139 23.45 7.09 -0.25
C ARG A 139 22.17 6.28 0.04
N ILE A 140 21.73 6.27 1.29
CA ILE A 140 20.51 5.57 1.70
C ILE A 140 19.28 6.21 1.03
N GLY A 141 19.15 7.53 1.13
CA GLY A 141 18.08 8.31 0.52
C GLY A 141 18.05 8.14 -0.99
N LYS A 142 19.22 8.20 -1.66
CA LYS A 142 19.33 7.94 -3.10
C LYS A 142 18.84 6.55 -3.48
N ASN A 143 19.29 5.49 -2.80
CA ASN A 143 18.86 4.13 -3.12
C ASN A 143 17.34 3.96 -2.98
N MET A 144 16.78 4.59 -1.95
CA MET A 144 15.34 4.60 -1.73
C MET A 144 14.59 5.39 -2.82
N PHE A 145 15.12 6.55 -3.22
CA PHE A 145 14.59 7.37 -4.30
C PHE A 145 14.63 6.63 -5.64
N ASP A 146 15.76 5.99 -5.95
CA ASP A 146 15.97 5.15 -7.13
C ASP A 146 14.98 3.97 -7.18
N THR A 147 14.58 3.46 -6.01
CA THR A 147 13.64 2.33 -5.95
C THR A 147 12.18 2.78 -6.13
N TYR A 148 11.80 3.92 -5.54
CA TYR A 148 10.38 4.27 -5.36
C TYR A 148 9.91 5.53 -6.11
N CYS A 149 10.81 6.43 -6.50
CA CYS A 149 10.45 7.78 -6.95
C CYS A 149 10.83 8.07 -8.41
N ILE A 150 11.85 7.39 -8.96
CA ILE A 150 12.38 7.70 -10.30
C ILE A 150 11.39 7.44 -11.43
N GLN A 151 10.39 6.58 -11.23
CA GLN A 151 9.41 6.28 -12.27
C GLN A 151 8.58 7.51 -12.65
N CYS A 152 8.48 8.47 -11.74
CA CYS A 152 7.77 9.74 -11.95
C CYS A 152 8.74 10.92 -12.03
N HIS A 153 9.67 11.02 -11.07
CA HIS A 153 10.56 12.17 -10.94
C HIS A 153 11.88 12.05 -11.73
N GLY A 154 12.08 10.96 -12.46
CA GLY A 154 13.30 10.72 -13.24
C GLY A 154 14.49 10.28 -12.38
N SER A 155 15.47 9.62 -13.01
CA SER A 155 16.67 9.12 -12.33
C SER A 155 17.62 10.23 -11.85
N ASP A 156 17.53 11.41 -12.45
CA ASP A 156 18.24 12.62 -12.05
C ASP A 156 17.37 13.58 -11.21
N ALA A 157 16.17 13.13 -10.81
CA ALA A 157 15.17 13.88 -10.05
C ALA A 157 14.67 15.16 -10.75
N LYS A 158 14.91 15.34 -12.05
CA LYS A 158 14.48 16.54 -12.80
C LYS A 158 13.06 16.47 -13.35
N GLY A 159 12.34 15.40 -13.04
CA GLY A 159 10.96 15.23 -13.46
C GLY A 159 10.83 14.90 -14.95
N SER A 160 9.60 15.01 -15.42
CA SER A 160 9.22 14.83 -16.82
C SER A 160 7.89 15.55 -17.07
N LYS A 161 7.32 15.48 -18.27
CA LYS A 161 6.03 16.13 -18.52
C LYS A 161 4.97 15.62 -17.53
N GLY A 162 4.43 16.52 -16.71
CA GLY A 162 3.45 16.23 -15.66
C GLY A 162 4.03 15.97 -14.28
N PHE A 163 5.36 15.83 -14.13
CA PHE A 163 6.04 15.54 -12.87
C PHE A 163 7.13 16.58 -12.56
N PRO A 164 7.18 17.12 -11.34
CA PRO A 164 8.07 18.23 -11.00
C PRO A 164 9.53 17.84 -10.95
N ASN A 165 10.38 18.81 -11.27
CA ASN A 165 11.81 18.81 -11.01
C ASN A 165 12.03 19.06 -9.52
N LEU A 166 12.66 18.12 -8.83
CA LEU A 166 12.91 18.21 -7.38
C LEU A 166 14.28 18.84 -7.06
N THR A 167 15.06 19.17 -8.09
CA THR A 167 16.41 19.75 -7.95
C THR A 167 16.42 21.28 -8.05
N ASP A 168 15.32 21.89 -8.49
CA ASP A 168 15.19 23.34 -8.56
C ASP A 168 14.56 23.93 -7.30
N HIS A 169 14.29 25.23 -7.35
CA HIS A 169 13.74 25.99 -6.24
C HIS A 169 12.26 26.36 -6.43
N ASP A 170 11.58 25.81 -7.43
CA ASP A 170 10.15 26.07 -7.66
C ASP A 170 9.29 25.00 -7.00
N TRP A 171 8.71 25.36 -5.85
CA TRP A 171 7.95 24.43 -5.01
C TRP A 171 6.49 24.88 -4.86
N LEU A 172 5.59 24.27 -5.65
CA LEU A 172 4.14 24.54 -5.58
C LEU A 172 3.56 24.39 -4.16
N TRP A 173 4.03 23.42 -3.39
CA TRP A 173 3.55 23.14 -2.03
C TRP A 173 4.49 23.64 -0.93
N GLY A 174 5.53 24.40 -1.29
CA GLY A 174 6.60 24.84 -0.39
C GLY A 174 7.80 23.90 -0.35
N GLY A 175 8.98 24.48 -0.19
CA GLY A 175 10.28 23.79 -0.24
C GLY A 175 10.98 23.66 1.10
N THR A 176 10.32 23.99 2.21
CA THR A 176 10.90 23.74 3.55
C THR A 176 10.91 22.24 3.85
N PRO A 177 11.82 21.77 4.72
CA PRO A 177 11.85 20.35 5.12
C PRO A 177 10.50 19.79 5.58
N ALA A 178 9.73 20.56 6.37
CA ALA A 178 8.43 20.14 6.86
C ALA A 178 7.38 20.00 5.74
N GLU A 179 7.40 20.88 4.73
CA GLU A 179 6.45 20.87 3.61
C GLU A 179 6.74 19.74 2.62
N ILE A 180 8.03 19.47 2.39
CA ILE A 180 8.47 18.33 1.59
C ILE A 180 8.09 17.04 2.31
N GLN A 181 8.34 16.94 3.63
CA GLN A 181 7.93 15.77 4.40
C GLN A 181 6.42 15.57 4.34
N GLU A 182 5.63 16.63 4.54
CA GLU A 182 4.17 16.53 4.47
C GLU A 182 3.71 16.06 3.09
N THR A 183 4.34 16.58 2.03
CA THR A 183 4.06 16.16 0.66
C THR A 183 4.35 14.67 0.47
N ILE A 184 5.48 14.17 0.98
CA ILE A 184 5.83 12.74 0.86
C ILE A 184 4.91 11.88 1.73
N GLU A 185 4.65 12.29 2.96
CA GLU A 185 3.87 11.53 3.94
C GLU A 185 2.40 11.40 3.53
N LYS A 186 1.76 12.53 3.21
CA LYS A 186 0.31 12.63 2.99
C LYS A 186 -0.09 12.64 1.51
N GLY A 187 0.87 12.80 0.61
CA GLY A 187 0.60 13.03 -0.79
C GLY A 187 0.03 14.42 -1.06
N ARG A 188 -0.14 14.75 -2.34
CA ARG A 188 -0.76 16.00 -2.80
C ARG A 188 -1.63 15.75 -4.02
N VAL A 189 -2.70 16.51 -4.16
CA VAL A 189 -3.53 16.54 -5.37
C VAL A 189 -3.66 17.99 -5.79
N ALA A 190 -3.32 18.28 -7.05
CA ALA A 190 -3.50 19.60 -7.66
C ALA A 190 -4.48 19.49 -8.82
N VAL A 191 -5.48 20.38 -8.83
CA VAL A 191 -6.55 20.37 -9.82
C VAL A 191 -6.68 21.76 -10.44
N MET A 192 -6.52 21.82 -11.75
CA MET A 192 -6.93 22.95 -12.58
C MET A 192 -8.19 22.55 -13.34
N ALA A 193 -9.27 23.31 -13.15
CA ALA A 193 -10.55 23.05 -13.83
C ALA A 193 -10.41 23.19 -15.36
N PRO A 194 -11.20 22.42 -16.14
CA PRO A 194 -11.28 22.60 -17.59
C PRO A 194 -12.09 23.86 -17.92
N TRP A 195 -11.43 24.88 -18.46
CA TRP A 195 -12.07 26.15 -18.80
C TRP A 195 -12.56 26.22 -20.25
N GLY A 196 -12.24 25.22 -21.08
CA GLY A 196 -12.67 25.14 -22.48
C GLY A 196 -14.17 25.35 -22.68
N PRO A 197 -15.06 24.63 -21.95
CA PRO A 197 -16.51 24.80 -22.09
C PRO A 197 -17.02 26.20 -21.71
N ALA A 198 -16.39 26.86 -20.73
CA ALA A 198 -16.82 28.17 -20.23
C ALA A 198 -16.28 29.34 -21.07
N LEU A 199 -15.07 29.20 -21.61
CA LEU A 199 -14.39 30.23 -22.38
C LEU A 199 -14.66 30.10 -23.89
N GLY A 200 -14.75 28.89 -24.41
CA GLY A 200 -14.69 28.65 -25.85
C GLY A 200 -13.29 28.87 -26.42
N GLU A 201 -13.07 28.43 -27.65
CA GLU A 201 -11.73 28.33 -28.25
C GLU A 201 -10.98 29.68 -28.30
N GLU A 202 -11.65 30.75 -28.76
CA GLU A 202 -11.00 32.05 -28.93
C GLU A 202 -10.62 32.72 -27.60
N ARG A 203 -11.45 32.59 -26.57
CA ARG A 203 -11.13 33.15 -25.25
C ARG A 203 -10.04 32.36 -24.55
N VAL A 204 -9.94 31.05 -24.79
CA VAL A 204 -8.79 30.26 -24.32
C VAL A 204 -7.50 30.77 -24.93
N LYS A 205 -7.46 31.03 -26.25
CA LYS A 205 -6.29 31.62 -26.92
C LYS A 205 -5.96 33.00 -26.37
N ASP A 206 -6.97 33.83 -26.07
CA ASP A 206 -6.78 35.14 -25.46
C ASP A 206 -6.10 35.02 -24.08
N VAL A 207 -6.60 34.15 -23.20
CA VAL A 207 -5.98 33.90 -21.88
C VAL A 207 -4.58 33.29 -22.02
N ALA A 208 -4.38 32.35 -22.95
CA ALA A 208 -3.07 31.74 -23.17
C ALA A 208 -2.02 32.80 -23.57
N ASN A 209 -2.36 33.74 -24.45
CA ASN A 209 -1.46 34.82 -24.85
C ASN A 209 -1.19 35.81 -23.71
N TYR A 210 -2.15 36.04 -22.81
CA TYR A 210 -1.89 36.80 -21.58
C TYR A 210 -0.93 36.06 -20.63
N VAL A 211 -1.13 34.76 -20.41
CA VAL A 211 -0.22 33.95 -19.59
C VAL A 211 1.20 33.92 -20.19
N MET A 212 1.31 33.87 -21.51
CA MET A 212 2.61 33.99 -22.19
C MET A 212 3.25 35.36 -21.98
N SER A 213 2.47 36.44 -21.93
CA SER A 213 3.00 37.78 -21.68
C SER A 213 3.53 37.94 -20.25
N LEU A 214 2.97 37.21 -19.27
CA LEU A 214 3.44 37.22 -17.86
C LEU A 214 4.86 36.68 -17.71
N SER A 215 5.25 35.70 -18.53
CA SER A 215 6.62 35.12 -18.55
C SER A 215 7.52 35.75 -19.62
N GLY A 216 7.10 36.89 -20.22
CA GLY A 216 7.87 37.59 -21.24
C GLY A 216 8.04 36.83 -22.57
N LYS A 217 7.23 35.81 -22.82
CA LYS A 217 7.28 35.03 -24.07
C LYS A 217 6.65 35.82 -25.23
N GLN A 218 7.01 35.44 -26.45
CA GLN A 218 6.36 35.96 -27.67
C GLN A 218 4.86 35.66 -27.62
N HIS A 219 4.03 36.67 -27.86
CA HIS A 219 2.58 36.59 -27.75
C HIS A 219 1.91 37.62 -28.66
N ASP A 220 0.62 37.42 -28.93
CA ASP A 220 -0.24 38.40 -29.59
C ASP A 220 -0.74 39.44 -28.56
N ALA A 221 -0.38 40.71 -28.77
CA ALA A 221 -0.69 41.79 -27.84
C ALA A 221 -2.19 42.08 -27.70
N ASP A 222 -2.97 41.96 -28.79
CA ASP A 222 -4.41 42.18 -28.76
C ASP A 222 -5.13 41.05 -28.03
N ARG A 223 -4.67 39.80 -28.24
CA ARG A 223 -5.12 38.64 -27.48
C ARG A 223 -4.78 38.77 -26.01
N ALA A 224 -3.55 39.15 -25.67
CA ALA A 224 -3.13 39.33 -24.28
C ALA A 224 -3.96 40.40 -23.56
N LYS A 225 -4.31 41.51 -24.23
CA LYS A 225 -5.19 42.54 -23.65
C LYS A 225 -6.57 42.00 -23.31
N ARG A 226 -7.17 41.18 -24.18
CA ARG A 226 -8.47 40.52 -23.91
C ARG A 226 -8.34 39.42 -22.85
N GLY A 227 -7.24 38.66 -22.89
CA GLY A 227 -6.90 37.63 -21.92
C GLY A 227 -6.75 38.17 -20.51
N ASN A 228 -6.17 39.37 -20.35
CA ASN A 228 -6.04 40.04 -19.06
C ASN A 228 -7.42 40.25 -18.38
N ALA A 229 -8.41 40.70 -19.15
CA ALA A 229 -9.77 40.90 -18.64
C ALA A 229 -10.44 39.59 -18.19
N LEU A 230 -10.11 38.47 -18.83
CA LEU A 230 -10.59 37.13 -18.47
C LEU A 230 -9.79 36.51 -17.31
N PHE A 231 -8.51 36.83 -17.21
CA PHE A 231 -7.66 36.38 -16.10
C PHE A 231 -8.10 37.00 -14.77
N HIS A 232 -8.46 38.29 -14.79
CA HIS A 232 -8.92 39.06 -13.63
C HIS A 232 -10.44 39.12 -13.46
N GLY A 233 -11.20 38.47 -14.35
CA GLY A 233 -12.64 38.61 -14.40
C GLY A 233 -13.37 37.32 -14.77
N GLY A 234 -14.70 37.42 -14.83
CA GLY A 234 -15.54 36.30 -15.21
C GLY A 234 -15.41 35.94 -16.71
N PRO A 235 -15.57 34.66 -17.08
CA PRO A 235 -16.02 33.55 -16.22
C PRO A 235 -14.89 32.77 -15.54
N ALA A 236 -13.61 33.02 -15.85
CA ALA A 236 -12.50 32.16 -15.42
C ALA A 236 -11.88 32.54 -14.07
N ASN A 237 -11.74 33.84 -13.76
CA ASN A 237 -11.13 34.33 -12.52
C ASN A 237 -9.79 33.65 -12.18
N CYS A 238 -8.93 33.44 -13.17
CA CYS A 238 -7.65 32.72 -13.04
C CYS A 238 -6.79 33.24 -11.88
N PHE A 239 -6.85 34.55 -11.63
CA PHE A 239 -6.14 35.21 -10.53
C PHE A 239 -6.47 34.65 -9.13
N ALA A 240 -7.64 34.04 -8.95
CA ALA A 240 -8.06 33.49 -7.66
C ALA A 240 -7.18 32.33 -7.19
N CYS A 241 -6.57 31.58 -8.13
CA CYS A 241 -5.65 30.48 -7.83
C CYS A 241 -4.20 30.82 -8.18
N HIS A 242 -3.96 31.65 -9.19
CA HIS A 242 -2.61 32.02 -9.65
C HIS A 242 -2.13 33.38 -9.13
N GLY A 243 -2.92 34.08 -8.32
CA GLY A 243 -2.64 35.42 -7.83
C GLY A 243 -2.90 36.51 -8.88
N PRO A 244 -3.06 37.78 -8.45
CA PRO A 244 -3.31 38.92 -9.35
C PRO A 244 -2.20 39.10 -10.37
N ASP A 245 -0.94 38.98 -9.94
CA ASP A 245 0.21 39.12 -10.83
C ASP A 245 0.62 37.81 -11.52
N GLY A 246 -0.15 36.73 -11.36
CA GLY A 246 0.20 35.41 -11.87
C GLY A 246 1.38 34.73 -11.17
N LYS A 247 1.82 35.23 -10.01
CA LYS A 247 2.96 34.69 -9.24
C LYS A 247 2.70 33.33 -8.57
N GLY A 248 1.49 32.79 -8.72
CA GLY A 248 1.07 31.56 -8.06
C GLY A 248 0.58 31.79 -6.64
N ILE A 249 -0.15 30.80 -6.13
CA ILE A 249 -0.53 30.70 -4.73
C ILE A 249 -0.15 29.30 -4.29
N LYS A 250 0.69 29.22 -3.26
CA LYS A 250 1.17 27.95 -2.70
C LYS A 250 0.01 27.00 -2.40
N GLY A 251 0.10 25.79 -2.94
CA GLY A 251 -0.89 24.72 -2.82
C GLY A 251 -2.16 24.89 -3.65
N LEU A 252 -2.28 25.95 -4.45
CA LEU A 252 -3.42 26.21 -5.32
C LEU A 252 -3.03 26.29 -6.79
N GLY A 253 -2.09 27.17 -7.13
CA GLY A 253 -1.70 27.42 -8.52
C GLY A 253 -0.22 27.73 -8.65
N PRO A 254 0.47 27.18 -9.66
CA PRO A 254 1.88 27.50 -9.93
C PRO A 254 2.07 28.95 -10.33
N ASN A 255 3.31 29.41 -10.20
CA ASN A 255 3.76 30.65 -10.78
C ASN A 255 3.69 30.58 -12.32
N LEU A 256 3.11 31.60 -12.93
CA LEU A 256 2.95 31.73 -14.38
C LEU A 256 3.90 32.78 -14.98
N THR A 257 4.67 33.46 -14.13
CA THR A 257 5.62 34.51 -14.52
C THR A 257 7.03 34.00 -14.78
N ASP A 258 7.30 32.72 -14.45
CA ASP A 258 8.60 32.09 -14.65
C ASP A 258 8.63 31.13 -15.86
N ASP A 259 9.77 30.46 -16.01
CA ASP A 259 10.04 29.50 -17.06
C ASP A 259 9.90 28.04 -16.60
N VAL A 260 9.31 27.78 -15.43
CA VAL A 260 9.15 26.43 -14.87
C VAL A 260 7.76 25.88 -15.20
N TRP A 261 7.71 24.92 -16.14
CA TRP A 261 6.45 24.39 -16.65
C TRP A 261 6.39 22.86 -16.59
N LEU A 262 5.46 22.31 -15.78
CA LEU A 262 5.22 20.86 -15.73
C LEU A 262 4.64 20.30 -17.04
N TRP A 263 3.75 21.06 -17.69
CA TRP A 263 2.99 20.60 -18.87
C TRP A 263 3.47 21.24 -20.18
N GLY A 264 4.53 22.05 -20.13
CA GLY A 264 5.11 22.81 -21.24
C GLY A 264 4.59 24.24 -21.31
N GLY A 265 5.49 25.19 -21.59
CA GLY A 265 5.20 26.63 -21.67
C GLY A 265 4.99 27.17 -23.10
N SER A 266 4.74 26.31 -24.09
CA SER A 266 4.38 26.75 -25.44
C SER A 266 2.91 27.16 -25.51
N GLU A 267 2.54 28.03 -26.46
CA GLU A 267 1.16 28.47 -26.64
C GLU A 267 0.19 27.28 -26.72
N LYS A 268 0.54 26.26 -27.51
CA LYS A 268 -0.23 25.03 -27.65
C LYS A 268 -0.43 24.30 -26.31
N ALA A 269 0.62 24.17 -25.51
CA ALA A 269 0.57 23.47 -24.24
C ALA A 269 -0.24 24.23 -23.18
N ILE A 270 -0.17 25.56 -23.20
CA ILE A 270 -0.97 26.45 -22.34
C ILE A 270 -2.44 26.37 -22.75
N ILE A 271 -2.75 26.46 -24.06
CA ILE A 271 -4.12 26.28 -24.58
C ILE A 271 -4.69 24.93 -24.15
N GLU A 272 -3.94 23.85 -24.32
CA GLU A 272 -4.37 22.50 -23.92
C GLU A 272 -4.68 22.43 -22.42
N THR A 273 -3.81 23.01 -21.60
CA THR A 273 -3.95 23.06 -20.14
C THR A 273 -5.19 23.86 -19.71
N ILE A 274 -5.44 25.02 -20.31
CA ILE A 274 -6.63 25.83 -20.01
C ILE A 274 -7.90 25.13 -20.52
N THR A 275 -7.84 24.53 -21.71
CA THR A 275 -9.01 23.87 -22.33
C THR A 275 -9.47 22.67 -21.51
N SER A 276 -8.53 21.77 -21.19
CA SER A 276 -8.82 20.46 -20.63
C SER A 276 -8.61 20.37 -19.12
N GLY A 277 -8.03 21.40 -18.50
CA GLY A 277 -7.63 21.37 -17.11
C GLY A 277 -6.46 20.40 -16.86
N ARG A 278 -6.08 20.23 -15.60
CA ARG A 278 -5.04 19.29 -15.14
C ARG A 278 -5.44 18.66 -13.82
N HIS A 279 -5.06 17.40 -13.63
CA HIS A 279 -5.24 16.67 -12.38
C HIS A 279 -3.96 15.91 -12.06
N ASN A 280 -3.13 16.49 -11.21
CA ASN A 280 -1.84 15.93 -10.81
C ASN A 280 -1.95 15.32 -9.42
N GLN A 281 -1.30 14.18 -9.21
CA GLN A 281 -1.28 13.49 -7.94
C GLN A 281 0.11 13.01 -7.57
N MET A 282 0.54 13.36 -6.36
CA MET A 282 1.66 12.76 -5.65
C MET A 282 1.08 11.77 -4.63
N PRO A 283 1.31 10.46 -4.77
CA PRO A 283 0.76 9.45 -3.85
C PRO A 283 1.32 9.58 -2.43
N ALA A 284 0.52 9.30 -1.41
CA ALA A 284 0.96 9.29 -0.03
C ALA A 284 1.89 8.10 0.27
N TRP A 285 3.05 8.36 0.90
CA TRP A 285 4.02 7.33 1.26
C TRP A 285 4.12 7.04 2.76
N GLY A 286 3.40 7.78 3.62
CA GLY A 286 3.49 7.65 5.08
C GLY A 286 3.05 6.29 5.65
N HIS A 287 2.32 5.49 4.88
CA HIS A 287 1.96 4.11 5.26
C HIS A 287 3.00 3.06 4.85
N PHE A 288 3.88 3.41 3.90
CA PHE A 288 4.87 2.51 3.33
C PHE A 288 6.27 2.79 3.89
N LEU A 289 6.63 4.06 4.01
CA LEU A 289 7.86 4.50 4.66
C LEU A 289 7.59 4.72 6.15
N ASP A 290 8.33 4.02 7.01
CA ASP A 290 8.36 4.34 8.43
C ASP A 290 8.93 5.75 8.67
N LYS A 291 8.76 6.27 9.88
CA LYS A 291 9.13 7.66 10.21
C LYS A 291 10.60 7.97 9.93
N ASP A 292 11.51 7.05 10.21
CA ASP A 292 12.95 7.27 10.03
C ASP A 292 13.30 7.28 8.54
N LYS A 293 12.74 6.35 7.76
CA LYS A 293 12.91 6.34 6.30
C LYS A 293 12.28 7.55 5.64
N LEU A 294 11.09 7.96 6.06
CA LEU A 294 10.43 9.16 5.57
C LEU A 294 11.28 10.41 5.81
N HIS A 295 11.90 10.50 7.00
CA HIS A 295 12.81 11.59 7.36
C HIS A 295 14.07 11.61 6.48
N ILE A 296 14.69 10.45 6.25
CA ILE A 296 15.84 10.32 5.34
C ILE A 296 15.46 10.64 3.89
N MET A 297 14.29 10.19 3.41
CA MET A 297 13.80 10.53 2.08
C MET A 297 13.62 12.04 1.93
N THR A 298 13.00 12.67 2.93
CA THR A 298 12.79 14.12 2.95
C THR A 298 14.12 14.85 2.89
N ALA A 299 15.11 14.44 3.70
CA ALA A 299 16.44 15.02 3.69
C ALA A 299 17.17 14.86 2.36
N TYR A 300 17.02 13.70 1.72
CA TYR A 300 17.57 13.49 0.38
C TYR A 300 16.95 14.45 -0.63
N VAL A 301 15.61 14.51 -0.72
CA VAL A 301 14.89 15.38 -1.67
C VAL A 301 15.21 16.85 -1.41
N TRP A 302 15.19 17.28 -0.15
CA TRP A 302 15.52 18.66 0.22
C TRP A 302 16.98 19.02 -0.14
N GLY A 303 17.91 18.08 0.06
CA GLY A 303 19.33 18.25 -0.28
C GLY A 303 19.61 18.36 -1.79
N LEU A 304 18.70 17.92 -2.66
CA LEU A 304 18.87 18.04 -4.12
C LEU A 304 18.88 19.50 -4.58
N SER A 305 18.04 20.33 -3.97
CA SER A 305 17.91 21.76 -4.24
C SER A 305 18.70 22.63 -3.25
N ASN A 306 19.08 22.12 -2.08
CA ASN A 306 19.78 22.89 -1.03
C ASN A 306 21.19 22.34 -0.74
N LYS A 307 22.05 22.35 -1.76
CA LYS A 307 23.41 21.75 -1.69
C LYS A 307 24.36 22.43 -0.69
N ASP A 308 24.08 23.67 -0.32
CA ASP A 308 24.89 24.44 0.63
C ASP A 308 24.43 24.26 2.09
N GLY A 309 23.42 23.41 2.34
CA GLY A 309 22.92 23.10 3.69
C GLY A 309 22.21 24.26 4.39
N ALA A 310 22.01 25.39 3.71
CA ALA A 310 21.26 26.53 4.24
C ALA A 310 19.76 26.37 3.92
N ALA A 311 18.93 26.22 4.95
CA ALA A 311 17.49 26.42 4.80
C ALA A 311 17.21 27.87 4.38
N PRO A 312 16.17 28.12 3.55
CA PRO A 312 15.64 29.47 3.39
C PRO A 312 15.30 30.01 4.78
N THR A 313 15.99 31.07 5.20
CA THR A 313 15.73 31.74 6.49
C THR A 313 14.33 32.35 6.46
N GLU A 314 13.34 31.61 6.93
CA GLU A 314 12.16 32.22 7.52
C GLU A 314 12.57 32.79 8.88
N ALA A 315 12.28 34.07 9.11
CA ALA A 315 12.79 34.83 10.25
C ALA A 315 12.47 34.12 11.58
N ALA A 316 13.51 33.58 12.21
CA ALA A 316 13.42 32.94 13.51
C ALA A 316 12.83 33.91 14.53
N LYS A 317 11.64 33.59 15.05
CA LYS A 317 11.12 34.17 16.28
C LYS A 317 12.12 33.82 17.41
N PRO A 318 12.56 34.78 18.25
CA PRO A 318 13.64 34.52 19.19
C PRO A 318 13.30 33.38 20.15
N ALA A 319 14.20 32.41 20.25
CA ALA A 319 14.12 31.31 21.21
C ALA A 319 14.08 31.89 22.64
N ALA A 320 13.00 31.61 23.36
CA ALA A 320 12.88 31.96 24.76
C ALA A 320 13.84 31.10 25.60
N ALA A 321 14.64 31.77 26.42
CA ALA A 321 15.56 31.18 27.37
C ALA A 321 14.84 30.25 28.36
N SER A 322 15.54 29.20 28.75
CA SER A 322 15.18 28.21 29.76
C SER A 322 14.77 28.80 31.11
N ALA A 323 13.65 28.35 31.67
CA ALA A 323 13.34 28.45 33.11
C ALA A 323 12.45 27.27 33.57
N PRO A 324 12.52 26.89 34.88
CA PRO A 324 12.19 25.55 35.37
C PRO A 324 10.72 25.35 35.83
N ALA A 325 10.46 24.14 36.32
CA ALA A 325 9.19 23.45 36.51
C ALA A 325 8.10 24.08 37.41
N ALA A 326 6.85 23.82 36.98
CA ALA A 326 5.59 23.56 37.70
C ALA A 326 4.88 24.65 38.54
N ALA A 327 3.65 25.03 38.11
CA ALA A 327 2.41 24.97 38.91
C ALA A 327 1.14 25.42 38.10
N SER A 328 0.12 24.55 38.09
CA SER A 328 -1.37 24.72 37.97
C SER A 328 -2.06 25.88 37.19
N ALA A 329 -2.78 25.49 36.11
CA ALA A 329 -4.14 25.84 35.54
C ALA A 329 -4.76 27.26 35.65
N PRO A 330 -5.65 27.75 34.73
CA PRO A 330 -6.71 27.00 34.00
C PRO A 330 -7.04 27.39 32.51
N VAL A 331 -7.81 26.49 31.86
CA VAL A 331 -8.79 26.56 30.73
C VAL A 331 -8.83 27.78 29.78
N ALA A 332 -8.67 27.55 28.46
CA ALA A 332 -9.71 27.75 27.42
C ALA A 332 -9.25 27.47 25.96
N ALA A 333 -10.14 26.79 25.22
CA ALA A 333 -10.47 26.90 23.79
C ALA A 333 -9.57 26.30 22.69
N SER A 334 -9.97 25.08 22.28
CA SER A 334 -10.40 24.71 20.92
C SER A 334 -9.39 24.77 19.74
N ALA A 335 -8.76 23.62 19.47
CA ALA A 335 -8.39 23.19 18.11
C ALA A 335 -9.18 21.92 17.78
N ALA A 336 -9.84 21.89 16.62
CA ALA A 336 -10.68 20.80 16.16
C ALA A 336 -9.87 19.52 15.96
N VAL A 337 -10.21 18.50 16.76
CA VAL A 337 -9.65 17.14 16.69
C VAL A 337 -10.41 16.37 15.61
N VAL A 338 -9.67 15.79 14.65
CA VAL A 338 -10.21 14.76 13.77
C VAL A 338 -10.44 13.52 14.63
N ASP A 339 -11.71 13.19 14.84
CA ASP A 339 -12.19 12.24 15.85
C ASP A 339 -11.76 10.79 15.56
N ASP A 340 -10.78 10.28 16.32
CA ASP A 340 -10.35 8.86 16.35
C ASP A 340 -11.02 8.12 17.52
N SER A 341 -12.31 8.40 17.79
CA SER A 341 -13.09 7.72 18.82
C SER A 341 -13.97 6.61 18.26
N ALA A 342 -14.28 5.61 19.10
CA ALA A 342 -15.25 4.59 18.76
C ALA A 342 -16.66 5.22 18.72
N LYS A 343 -17.40 4.99 17.64
CA LYS A 343 -18.73 5.58 17.40
C LYS A 343 -19.67 4.56 16.79
N THR A 344 -20.96 4.62 17.09
CA THR A 344 -21.98 3.83 16.39
C THR A 344 -22.92 4.75 15.61
N VAL A 345 -23.23 4.36 14.37
CA VAL A 345 -24.12 5.09 13.45
C VAL A 345 -25.11 4.09 12.84
N VAL A 346 -26.38 4.47 12.72
CA VAL A 346 -27.39 3.67 12.03
C VAL A 346 -27.71 4.33 10.69
N GLU A 347 -27.44 3.63 9.59
CA GLU A 347 -27.74 4.10 8.24
C GLU A 347 -28.54 3.03 7.49
N ASN A 348 -29.70 3.39 6.94
CA ASN A 348 -30.53 2.51 6.10
C ASN A 348 -30.83 1.13 6.72
N GLY A 349 -31.01 1.04 8.04
CA GLY A 349 -31.29 -0.22 8.74
C GLY A 349 -30.06 -1.08 9.06
N VAL A 350 -28.85 -0.60 8.76
CA VAL A 350 -27.58 -1.22 9.12
C VAL A 350 -26.98 -0.46 10.31
N VAL A 351 -26.64 -1.18 11.37
CA VAL A 351 -25.92 -0.61 12.51
C VAL A 351 -24.42 -0.73 12.23
N LYS A 352 -23.75 0.41 12.04
CA LYS A 352 -22.31 0.51 11.79
C LYS A 352 -21.59 0.90 13.09
N VAL A 353 -20.74 0.01 13.59
CA VAL A 353 -19.89 0.24 14.76
C VAL A 353 -18.49 0.56 14.28
N TYR A 354 -18.04 1.80 14.45
CA TYR A 354 -16.71 2.29 14.14
C TYR A 354 -15.79 2.16 15.35
N PHE A 355 -14.55 1.75 15.10
CA PHE A 355 -13.53 1.54 16.13
C PHE A 355 -12.37 2.53 15.96
N ALA A 356 -11.81 2.95 17.10
CA ALA A 356 -10.55 3.69 17.13
C ALA A 356 -9.38 2.87 16.55
N SER A 357 -8.34 3.55 16.07
CA SER A 357 -7.17 2.88 15.49
C SER A 357 -6.51 1.90 16.47
N GLY A 358 -6.23 0.68 15.98
CA GLY A 358 -5.58 -0.38 16.77
C GLY A 358 -6.40 -0.96 17.93
N LYS A 359 -7.64 -0.51 18.16
CA LYS A 359 -8.48 -0.94 19.29
C LYS A 359 -9.69 -1.78 18.83
N ALA A 360 -10.20 -2.60 19.74
CA ALA A 360 -11.43 -3.39 19.55
C ALA A 360 -12.52 -3.07 20.60
N ASP A 361 -12.35 -1.97 21.34
CA ASP A 361 -13.31 -1.52 22.34
C ASP A 361 -14.55 -0.93 21.66
N VAL A 362 -15.72 -1.34 22.13
CA VAL A 362 -17.02 -0.90 21.62
C VAL A 362 -17.42 0.42 22.29
N ALA A 363 -18.09 1.32 21.56
CA ALA A 363 -18.50 2.62 22.09
C ALA A 363 -19.56 2.48 23.19
N ALA A 364 -19.57 3.40 24.15
CA ALA A 364 -20.50 3.35 25.29
C ALA A 364 -21.98 3.42 24.88
N ASN A 365 -22.29 4.02 23.72
CA ASN A 365 -23.63 4.15 23.16
C ASN A 365 -24.04 2.99 22.23
N THR A 366 -23.19 1.98 22.02
CA THR A 366 -23.49 0.88 21.09
C THR A 366 -24.63 -0.01 21.58
N ASN A 367 -24.78 -0.18 22.89
CA ASN A 367 -25.82 -1.05 23.46
C ASN A 367 -27.24 -0.56 23.15
N ASP A 368 -27.46 0.75 23.19
CA ASP A 368 -28.77 1.35 22.91
C ASP A 368 -29.15 1.21 21.43
N GLN A 369 -28.16 1.27 20.52
CA GLN A 369 -28.38 1.15 19.08
C GLN A 369 -28.50 -0.31 18.60
N LEU A 370 -28.02 -1.27 19.39
CA LEU A 370 -28.20 -2.70 19.13
C LEU A 370 -29.54 -3.26 19.65
N ALA A 371 -30.28 -2.50 20.48
CA ALA A 371 -31.54 -2.94 21.06
C ALA A 371 -32.61 -3.31 20.00
N ALA A 372 -32.68 -2.56 18.90
CA ALA A 372 -33.58 -2.85 17.78
C ALA A 372 -33.19 -4.14 17.02
N ILE A 373 -31.89 -4.41 16.90
CA ILE A 373 -31.36 -5.65 16.32
C ILE A 373 -31.71 -6.86 17.20
N VAL A 374 -31.56 -6.72 18.51
CA VAL A 374 -31.88 -7.77 19.49
C VAL A 374 -33.37 -8.09 19.50
N ALA A 375 -34.24 -7.08 19.40
CA ALA A 375 -35.68 -7.28 19.30
C ALA A 375 -36.05 -8.08 18.04
N GLY A 376 -35.51 -7.70 16.87
CA GLY A 376 -35.72 -8.43 15.63
C GLY A 376 -35.19 -9.87 15.67
N ALA A 377 -34.05 -10.10 16.35
CA ALA A 377 -33.50 -11.43 16.54
C ALA A 377 -34.39 -12.33 17.42
N LYS A 378 -35.02 -11.76 18.46
CA LYS A 378 -35.99 -12.44 19.33
C LYS A 378 -37.30 -12.76 18.59
N GLU A 379 -37.66 -11.95 17.60
CA GLU A 379 -38.78 -12.20 16.68
C GLU A 379 -38.45 -13.22 15.57
N GLY A 380 -37.24 -13.81 15.59
CA GLY A 380 -36.84 -14.93 14.73
C GLY A 380 -36.02 -14.58 13.50
N LYS A 381 -35.71 -13.29 13.26
CA LYS A 381 -34.84 -12.82 12.18
C LYS A 381 -33.37 -13.16 12.44
N SER A 382 -32.59 -13.33 11.38
CA SER A 382 -31.16 -13.67 11.49
C SER A 382 -30.33 -12.39 11.57
N VAL A 383 -29.30 -12.37 12.41
CA VAL A 383 -28.39 -11.23 12.55
C VAL A 383 -27.07 -11.60 11.88
N VAL A 384 -26.65 -10.79 10.91
CA VAL A 384 -25.37 -10.95 10.21
C VAL A 384 -24.42 -9.86 10.68
N ILE A 385 -23.22 -10.26 11.07
CA ILE A 385 -22.15 -9.37 11.52
C ILE A 385 -20.98 -9.50 10.54
N SER A 386 -20.63 -8.39 9.90
CA SER A 386 -19.56 -8.33 8.90
C SER A 386 -18.52 -7.29 9.33
N GLY A 387 -17.31 -7.76 9.60
CA GLY A 387 -16.18 -6.90 9.97
C GLY A 387 -15.44 -6.40 8.73
N PHE A 388 -15.05 -5.13 8.73
CA PHE A 388 -14.23 -4.54 7.69
C PHE A 388 -12.84 -4.21 8.22
N HIS A 389 -11.84 -4.38 7.36
CA HIS A 389 -10.47 -3.95 7.60
C HIS A 389 -9.92 -3.16 6.41
N ASP A 390 -8.88 -2.38 6.68
CA ASP A 390 -8.10 -1.71 5.64
C ASP A 390 -7.30 -2.73 4.81
N SER A 391 -6.93 -2.32 3.59
CA SER A 391 -6.00 -3.05 2.75
C SER A 391 -4.54 -2.64 2.98
N THR A 392 -4.29 -1.73 3.93
CA THR A 392 -2.98 -1.12 4.19
C THR A 392 -2.33 -1.73 5.43
N GLY A 393 -1.02 -2.02 5.39
CA GLY A 393 -0.32 -2.68 6.50
C GLY A 393 -0.35 -4.22 6.43
N ASN A 394 -0.27 -4.91 7.57
CA ASN A 394 -0.22 -6.37 7.60
C ASN A 394 -1.62 -6.97 7.48
N ALA A 395 -1.91 -7.56 6.31
CA ALA A 395 -3.22 -8.14 6.00
C ALA A 395 -3.70 -9.20 7.01
N ALA A 396 -2.79 -10.00 7.58
CA ALA A 396 -3.16 -11.03 8.56
C ALA A 396 -3.52 -10.42 9.92
N GLN A 397 -2.78 -9.41 10.37
CA GLN A 397 -3.08 -8.69 11.61
C GLN A 397 -4.38 -7.87 11.49
N ASN A 398 -4.61 -7.25 10.35
CA ASN A 398 -5.81 -6.45 10.11
C ASN A 398 -7.06 -7.34 10.01
N ALA A 399 -6.94 -8.50 9.36
CA ALA A 399 -8.00 -9.51 9.35
C ALA A 399 -8.30 -10.07 10.74
N GLU A 400 -7.27 -10.36 11.56
CA GLU A 400 -7.47 -10.85 12.93
C GLU A 400 -8.06 -9.76 13.84
N LEU A 401 -7.66 -8.49 13.67
CA LEU A 401 -8.23 -7.36 14.40
C LEU A 401 -9.71 -7.13 14.03
N ALA A 402 -10.08 -7.21 12.76
CA ALA A 402 -11.48 -7.12 12.32
C ALA A 402 -12.32 -8.29 12.85
N LYS A 403 -11.77 -9.49 12.90
CA LYS A 403 -12.40 -10.66 13.52
C LYS A 403 -12.61 -10.45 15.03
N ASN A 404 -11.62 -9.92 15.74
CA ASN A 404 -11.73 -9.61 17.16
C ASN A 404 -12.81 -8.55 17.44
N ARG A 405 -12.91 -7.51 16.59
CA ARG A 405 -13.97 -6.50 16.65
C ARG A 405 -15.35 -7.10 16.42
N ALA A 406 -15.51 -7.94 15.39
CA ALA A 406 -16.78 -8.62 15.10
C ALA A 406 -17.20 -9.55 16.26
N GLN A 407 -16.24 -10.23 16.89
CA GLN A 407 -16.49 -11.06 18.07
C GLN A 407 -16.96 -10.21 19.27
N LYS A 408 -16.34 -9.05 19.52
CA LYS A 408 -16.78 -8.13 20.59
C LYS A 408 -18.20 -7.61 20.39
N VAL A 409 -18.59 -7.32 19.14
CA VAL A 409 -19.95 -6.90 18.80
C VAL A 409 -20.95 -8.06 18.98
N LYS A 410 -20.56 -9.29 18.62
CA LYS A 410 -21.35 -10.49 18.90
C LYS A 410 -21.56 -10.70 20.40
N ASP A 411 -20.50 -10.57 21.19
CA ASP A 411 -20.57 -10.73 22.65
C ASP A 411 -21.52 -9.68 23.27
N ALA A 412 -21.50 -8.44 22.77
CA ALA A 412 -22.42 -7.39 23.18
C ALA A 412 -23.88 -7.73 22.82
N LEU A 413 -24.15 -8.25 21.61
CA LEU A 413 -25.49 -8.70 21.21
C LEU A 413 -26.04 -9.84 22.08
N VAL A 414 -25.19 -10.82 22.39
CA VAL A 414 -25.56 -11.94 23.27
C VAL A 414 -25.81 -11.44 24.70
N ALA A 415 -24.99 -10.52 25.21
CA ALA A 415 -25.18 -9.91 26.52
C ALA A 415 -26.50 -9.12 26.64
N LEU A 416 -26.97 -8.52 25.53
CA LEU A 416 -28.27 -7.85 25.44
C LEU A 416 -29.45 -8.83 25.22
N GLY A 417 -29.17 -10.12 25.05
CA GLY A 417 -30.16 -11.20 24.98
C GLY A 417 -30.56 -11.62 23.57
N ALA A 418 -29.76 -11.36 22.54
CA ALA A 418 -29.96 -11.96 21.22
C ALA A 418 -29.63 -13.47 21.25
N PRO A 419 -30.44 -14.34 20.63
CA PRO A 419 -30.15 -15.77 20.55
C PRO A 419 -28.86 -16.03 19.75
N ALA A 420 -27.88 -16.71 20.36
CA ALA A 420 -26.56 -16.91 19.76
C ALA A 420 -26.60 -17.76 18.47
N ASP A 421 -27.60 -18.62 18.32
CA ASP A 421 -27.89 -19.44 17.14
C ASP A 421 -28.42 -18.62 15.96
N LYS A 422 -28.91 -17.39 16.20
CA LYS A 422 -29.39 -16.46 15.18
C LYS A 422 -28.32 -15.47 14.71
N ILE A 423 -27.12 -15.49 15.30
CA ILE A 423 -26.02 -14.58 14.95
C ILE A 423 -24.99 -15.28 14.08
N GLN A 424 -24.82 -14.80 12.85
CA GLN A 424 -23.84 -15.28 11.89
C GLN A 424 -22.70 -14.27 11.72
N LEU A 425 -21.46 -14.74 11.87
CA LEU A 425 -20.26 -13.96 11.59
C LEU A 425 -19.83 -14.24 10.15
N GLU A 426 -19.76 -13.21 9.32
CA GLU A 426 -19.18 -13.31 7.99
C GLU A 426 -17.67 -13.08 8.02
N LYS A 427 -16.96 -13.65 7.03
CA LYS A 427 -15.52 -13.45 6.88
C LYS A 427 -15.24 -11.94 6.76
N PRO A 428 -14.22 -11.40 7.46
CA PRO A 428 -13.87 -10.01 7.32
C PRO A 428 -13.61 -9.65 5.86
N ALA A 429 -14.27 -8.59 5.39
CA ALA A 429 -14.16 -8.10 4.03
C ALA A 429 -13.22 -6.90 3.98
N SER A 430 -12.38 -6.83 2.95
CA SER A 430 -11.54 -5.65 2.70
C SER A 430 -12.41 -4.52 2.15
N THR A 431 -12.33 -3.33 2.71
CA THR A 431 -12.81 -2.12 2.03
C THR A 431 -11.88 -1.78 0.88
N GLU A 432 -12.33 -1.95 -0.37
CA GLU A 432 -11.57 -1.55 -1.55
C GLU A 432 -11.39 -0.02 -1.57
N GLY A 433 -10.24 0.48 -1.13
CA GLY A 433 -9.56 1.74 -1.54
C GLY A 433 -10.34 3.06 -1.73
N LYS A 434 -11.63 3.15 -1.41
CA LYS A 434 -12.51 4.28 -1.75
C LYS A 434 -13.26 4.88 -0.55
N GLY A 435 -12.98 4.41 0.66
CA GLY A 435 -13.57 4.93 1.91
C GLY A 435 -12.58 5.70 2.77
N ASN A 436 -13.07 6.68 3.55
CA ASN A 436 -12.32 7.33 4.62
C ASN A 436 -11.76 6.27 5.61
N ASN A 437 -10.61 6.48 6.25
CA ASN A 437 -9.96 5.52 7.17
C ASN A 437 -10.88 4.98 8.28
N ALA A 438 -11.95 5.71 8.64
CA ALA A 438 -13.00 5.24 9.53
C ALA A 438 -13.81 4.06 8.93
N GLU A 439 -14.13 4.09 7.64
CA GLU A 439 -14.89 3.03 6.94
C GLU A 439 -14.16 1.69 6.97
N ALA A 440 -12.84 1.71 6.95
CA ALA A 440 -12.02 0.52 7.02
C ALA A 440 -11.93 -0.09 8.44
N ARG A 441 -12.47 0.58 9.46
CA ARG A 441 -12.41 0.16 10.87
C ARG A 441 -13.81 -0.01 11.44
N ARG A 442 -14.74 -0.57 10.66
CA ARG A 442 -16.14 -0.74 11.07
C ARG A 442 -16.58 -2.19 11.12
N VAL A 443 -17.57 -2.47 11.94
CA VAL A 443 -18.36 -3.70 11.94
C VAL A 443 -19.79 -3.31 11.60
N GLU A 444 -20.35 -3.98 10.60
CA GLU A 444 -21.76 -3.82 10.23
C GLU A 444 -22.58 -4.94 10.85
N VAL A 445 -23.74 -4.57 11.40
CA VAL A 445 -24.73 -5.49 11.93
C VAL A 445 -26.03 -5.29 11.17
N VAL A 446 -26.49 -6.36 10.52
CA VAL A 446 -27.66 -6.35 9.65
C VAL A 446 -28.66 -7.40 10.12
N LEU A 447 -29.93 -7.02 10.24
CA LEU A 447 -31.05 -7.96 10.39
C LEU A 447 -31.46 -8.47 9.00
N LYS A 448 -31.49 -9.80 8.82
CA LYS A 448 -31.99 -10.49 7.64
C LYS A 448 -33.25 -11.29 7.95
#